data_AF-A0A1B1IHG5-F1
#
_entry.id   AF-A0A1B1IHG5-F1
#
_cell.length_a   1.000
_cell.length_b   1.000
_cell.length_c   1.000
_cell.angle_alpha   90.00
_cell.angle_beta   90.00
_cell.angle_gamma   90.00
#
_symmetry.space_group_name_H-M   'P 1'
#
loop_
_entity.id
_entity.type
_entity.pdbx_description
1 polymer ?
#
loop_
_entity_poly.entity_id
_entity_poly.type
_entity_poly.pdbx_seq_one_letter_code
_entity_poly.pdbx_strand_id
1 'polypeptide(L)'
;MCFLKTDDRVRRFFVQVWKICLSALAFFPMLSLVSVLGLALPTFLLSIFFSKDITLSILEIIILLFLIVFYLKLFSKIRNSKIAILTYWCISISTLIIFFLIDLKLVIIFQFALILIYALKYINRFNKFRDFLTKSTESLAFINVFDGIFCGILIYFLQNLNLVESILINVSQYLLTNYGVSENQINNWFSILTVLILPSILSTIKSIVSIKIFKKVNKVDVPKGRTLWNVYATMFITSFLWYYIYLYYFFSKAMNSETVLVVDILTFILYIVLYSFFWWQIYNMIGYGAKDIKEVIASWLTATMSILLLTVFNQVENELINALSWFLPILIPNLIGEINSQFDTNKYKKKPIRTDKMDRHLYRVQIYCFLTLLMLSIIPKLIEIIWGWKIKVELAKLINSSADWTSEFIASTIIVFCCFILSLIIGRGMIWLLKYFYLDPSKRYYKFEKKRRKNNV
;
A
#
# COMPACT_ATOMS: atom_id res chain seq x y z
N MET A 1 -57.09 2.70 2.94
CA MET A 1 -55.64 3.01 2.81
C MET A 1 -55.19 2.52 1.44
N CYS A 2 -55.06 3.45 0.48
CA CYS A 2 -54.76 3.14 -0.91
C CYS A 2 -53.27 2.83 -1.04
N PHE A 3 -52.90 1.57 -1.25
CA PHE A 3 -51.54 1.19 -1.64
C PHE A 3 -51.29 1.74 -3.04
N LEU A 4 -50.61 2.89 -3.13
CA LEU A 4 -50.01 3.37 -4.36
C LEU A 4 -49.04 2.30 -4.88
N LYS A 5 -49.51 1.47 -5.82
CA LYS A 5 -48.68 0.75 -6.79
C LYS A 5 -47.90 1.82 -7.55
N THR A 6 -46.74 2.20 -7.02
CA THR A 6 -45.77 2.97 -7.78
C THR A 6 -45.39 2.14 -8.99
N ASP A 7 -45.70 2.69 -10.17
CA ASP A 7 -45.63 2.04 -11.46
C ASP A 7 -44.23 1.44 -11.67
N ASP A 8 -44.15 0.12 -11.91
CA ASP A 8 -42.91 -0.65 -12.06
C ASP A 8 -41.97 -0.06 -13.13
N ARG A 9 -42.50 0.77 -14.03
CA ARG A 9 -41.73 1.52 -15.03
C ARG A 9 -40.92 2.66 -14.42
N VAL A 10 -41.50 3.44 -13.52
CA VAL A 10 -40.83 4.55 -12.83
C VAL A 10 -39.70 4.02 -11.96
N ARG A 11 -39.97 2.95 -11.19
CA ARG A 11 -38.93 2.29 -10.38
C ARG A 11 -37.79 1.74 -11.25
N ARG A 12 -38.09 1.10 -12.38
CA ARG A 12 -37.07 0.62 -13.33
C ARG A 12 -36.25 1.76 -13.91
N PHE A 13 -36.88 2.87 -14.28
CA PHE A 13 -36.20 4.07 -14.76
C PHE A 13 -35.25 4.64 -13.71
N PHE A 14 -35.71 4.83 -12.47
CA PHE A 14 -34.85 5.31 -11.37
C PHE A 14 -33.66 4.39 -11.11
N VAL A 15 -33.86 3.07 -11.11
CA VAL A 15 -32.76 2.10 -10.95
C VAL A 15 -31.75 2.21 -12.10
N GLN A 16 -32.21 2.45 -13.31
CA GLN A 16 -31.34 2.60 -14.48
C GLN A 16 -30.55 3.90 -14.45
N VAL A 17 -31.19 5.03 -14.12
CA VAL A 17 -30.53 6.32 -13.91
C VAL A 17 -29.52 6.23 -12.78
N TRP A 18 -29.88 5.62 -11.65
CA TRP A 18 -29.00 5.43 -10.50
C TRP A 18 -27.73 4.63 -10.87
N LYS A 19 -27.87 3.55 -11.66
CA LYS A 19 -26.72 2.78 -12.15
C LYS A 19 -25.80 3.62 -13.04
N ILE A 20 -26.36 4.46 -13.90
CA ILE A 20 -25.58 5.35 -14.76
C ILE A 20 -24.83 6.37 -13.89
N CYS A 21 -25.50 7.01 -12.93
CA CYS A 21 -24.86 7.94 -12.00
C CYS A 21 -23.73 7.30 -11.20
N LEU A 22 -23.95 6.10 -10.65
CA LEU A 22 -22.91 5.36 -9.93
C LEU A 22 -21.70 5.04 -10.82
N SER A 23 -21.95 4.61 -12.05
CA SER A 23 -20.86 4.36 -13.01
C SER A 23 -20.10 5.63 -13.36
N ALA A 24 -20.78 6.77 -13.50
CA ALA A 24 -20.15 8.05 -13.73
C ALA A 24 -19.27 8.43 -12.54
N LEU A 25 -19.76 8.34 -11.29
CA LEU A 25 -18.99 8.65 -10.09
C LEU A 25 -17.78 7.72 -9.89
N ALA A 26 -17.91 6.44 -10.24
CA ALA A 26 -16.82 5.48 -10.14
C ALA A 26 -15.71 5.74 -11.17
N PHE A 27 -16.06 6.14 -12.39
CA PHE A 27 -15.11 6.23 -13.49
C PHE A 27 -14.65 7.66 -13.80
N PHE A 28 -15.37 8.69 -13.35
CA PHE A 28 -15.08 10.08 -13.68
C PHE A 28 -13.65 10.52 -13.35
N PRO A 29 -13.09 10.27 -12.14
CA PRO A 29 -11.72 10.69 -11.85
C PRO A 29 -10.71 10.05 -12.80
N MET A 30 -10.85 8.74 -13.06
CA MET A 30 -9.95 8.00 -13.95
C MET A 30 -10.07 8.48 -15.40
N LEU A 31 -11.30 8.62 -15.91
CA LEU A 31 -11.55 9.09 -17.26
C LEU A 31 -11.04 10.52 -17.45
N SER A 32 -11.28 11.40 -16.48
CA SER A 32 -10.78 12.79 -16.49
C SER A 32 -9.25 12.82 -16.57
N LEU A 33 -8.57 12.10 -15.67
CA LEU A 33 -7.09 12.09 -15.65
C LEU A 33 -6.50 11.51 -16.95
N VAL A 34 -7.00 10.37 -17.42
CA VAL A 34 -6.48 9.73 -18.63
C VAL A 34 -6.76 10.60 -19.85
N SER A 35 -7.90 11.31 -19.90
CA SER A 35 -8.15 12.33 -20.91
C SER A 35 -7.13 13.46 -20.85
N VAL A 36 -6.91 14.06 -19.68
CA VAL A 36 -5.94 15.16 -19.53
C VAL A 36 -4.53 14.72 -19.94
N LEU A 37 -4.07 13.55 -19.48
CA LEU A 37 -2.75 13.01 -19.84
C LEU A 37 -2.65 12.66 -21.33
N GLY A 38 -3.70 12.07 -21.90
CA GLY A 38 -3.77 11.72 -23.33
C GLY A 38 -3.74 12.94 -24.23
N LEU A 39 -4.30 14.06 -23.76
CA LEU A 39 -4.31 15.34 -24.48
C LEU A 39 -3.06 16.18 -24.23
N ALA A 40 -2.39 16.02 -23.09
CA ALA A 40 -1.24 16.82 -22.71
C ALA A 40 -0.10 16.73 -23.74
N LEU A 41 0.24 15.52 -24.19
CA LEU A 41 1.34 15.32 -25.15
C LEU A 41 1.03 15.93 -26.53
N PRO A 42 -0.13 15.68 -27.16
CA PRO A 42 -0.53 16.39 -28.39
C PRO A 42 -0.59 17.91 -28.24
N THR A 43 -1.11 18.40 -27.10
CA THR A 43 -1.20 19.84 -26.82
C THR A 43 0.19 20.46 -26.73
N PHE A 44 1.11 19.80 -26.02
CA PHE A 44 2.51 20.23 -25.93
C PHE A 44 3.17 20.28 -27.31
N LEU A 45 3.05 19.22 -28.11
CA LEU A 45 3.64 19.16 -29.45
C LEU A 45 3.09 20.25 -30.38
N LEU A 46 1.78 20.51 -30.35
CA LEU A 46 1.15 21.55 -31.16
C LEU A 46 1.52 22.97 -30.66
N SER A 47 1.67 23.15 -29.34
CA SER A 47 2.04 24.44 -28.74
C SER A 47 3.45 24.91 -29.09
N ILE A 48 4.31 24.02 -29.61
CA ILE A 48 5.64 24.40 -30.14
C ILE A 48 5.50 25.27 -31.39
N PHE A 49 4.44 25.05 -32.18
CA PHE A 49 4.27 25.69 -33.49
C PHE A 49 3.11 26.70 -33.53
N PHE A 50 2.12 26.57 -32.65
CA PHE A 50 0.89 27.36 -32.69
C PHE A 50 0.59 28.06 -31.37
N SER A 51 -0.15 29.16 -31.43
CA SER A 51 -0.68 29.82 -30.23
C SER A 51 -1.63 28.89 -29.47
N LYS A 52 -1.84 29.16 -28.17
CA LYS A 52 -2.69 28.34 -27.29
C LYS A 52 -4.09 28.09 -27.86
N ASP A 53 -4.70 29.11 -28.45
CA ASP A 53 -6.08 29.02 -28.96
C ASP A 53 -6.14 28.19 -30.23
N ILE A 54 -5.20 28.40 -31.15
CA ILE A 54 -5.07 27.63 -32.39
C ILE A 54 -4.77 26.15 -32.07
N THR A 55 -3.88 25.90 -31.10
CA THR A 55 -3.54 24.56 -30.60
C THR A 55 -4.78 23.81 -30.15
N LEU A 56 -5.63 24.45 -29.34
CA LEU A 56 -6.85 23.82 -28.80
C LEU A 56 -7.90 23.56 -29.89
N SER A 57 -8.07 24.48 -30.85
CA SER A 57 -8.97 24.28 -31.99
C SER A 57 -8.51 23.13 -32.89
N ILE A 58 -7.21 23.04 -33.18
CA ILE A 58 -6.63 21.92 -33.96
C ILE A 58 -6.85 20.60 -33.22
N LEU A 59 -6.62 20.58 -31.90
CA LEU A 59 -6.79 19.40 -31.07
C LEU A 59 -8.23 18.88 -31.09
N GLU A 60 -9.22 19.78 -30.96
CA GLU A 60 -10.65 19.44 -31.05
C GLU A 60 -10.99 18.81 -32.41
N ILE A 61 -10.51 19.39 -33.52
CA ILE A 61 -10.74 18.85 -34.87
C ILE A 61 -10.13 17.45 -35.01
N ILE A 62 -8.91 17.24 -34.50
CA ILE A 62 -8.24 15.93 -34.53
C ILE A 62 -9.06 14.90 -33.75
N ILE A 63 -9.53 15.24 -32.54
CA ILE A 63 -10.30 14.33 -31.68
C ILE A 63 -11.65 14.00 -32.31
N LEU A 64 -12.31 14.99 -32.92
CA LEU A 64 -13.52 14.77 -33.68
C LEU A 64 -13.29 13.80 -34.84
N LEU A 65 -12.22 13.99 -35.63
CA LEU A 65 -11.87 13.08 -36.73
C LEU A 65 -11.60 11.67 -36.21
N PHE A 66 -10.86 11.54 -35.09
CA PHE A 66 -10.66 10.25 -34.43
C PHE A 66 -11.98 9.62 -34.00
N LEU A 67 -12.89 10.38 -33.39
CA LEU A 67 -14.23 9.91 -33.02
C LEU A 67 -15.00 9.41 -34.24
N ILE A 68 -15.02 10.17 -35.35
CA ILE A 68 -15.70 9.78 -36.60
C ILE A 68 -15.13 8.47 -37.15
N VAL A 69 -13.81 8.37 -37.33
CA VAL A 69 -13.14 7.14 -37.82
C VAL A 69 -13.45 5.96 -36.90
N PHE A 70 -13.43 6.21 -35.60
CA PHE A 70 -13.69 5.19 -34.60
C PHE A 70 -15.15 4.72 -34.61
N TYR A 71 -16.12 5.62 -34.81
CA TYR A 71 -17.54 5.28 -35.00
C TYR A 71 -17.81 4.54 -36.31
N LEU A 72 -17.12 4.88 -37.40
CA LEU A 72 -17.25 4.18 -38.69
C LEU A 72 -16.77 2.72 -38.60
N LYS A 73 -15.62 2.48 -37.95
CA LYS A 73 -15.08 1.14 -37.66
C LYS A 73 -16.00 0.30 -36.75
N LEU A 74 -16.84 0.98 -35.98
CA LEU A 74 -17.84 0.43 -35.09
C LEU A 74 -19.07 -0.07 -35.84
N PHE A 75 -19.52 0.72 -36.82
CA PHE A 75 -20.63 0.41 -37.71
C PHE A 75 -20.42 -0.91 -38.46
N SER A 76 -19.17 -1.21 -38.81
CA SER A 76 -18.81 -2.44 -39.51
C SER A 76 -18.81 -3.70 -38.64
N LYS A 77 -18.85 -3.58 -37.30
CA LYS A 77 -18.61 -4.71 -36.38
C LYS A 77 -19.82 -5.14 -35.54
N ILE A 78 -20.84 -4.31 -35.34
CA ILE A 78 -21.92 -4.58 -34.37
C ILE A 78 -23.31 -4.35 -34.98
N ARG A 79 -24.04 -5.43 -35.28
CA ARG A 79 -25.38 -5.39 -35.90
C ARG A 79 -26.51 -4.90 -34.97
N ASN A 80 -26.31 -4.92 -33.64
CA ASN A 80 -27.38 -4.75 -32.63
C ASN A 80 -27.26 -3.53 -31.69
N SER A 81 -26.34 -2.57 -31.91
CA SER A 81 -26.18 -1.40 -31.01
C SER A 81 -26.52 -0.05 -31.66
N LYS A 82 -27.49 -0.01 -32.58
CA LYS A 82 -27.89 1.22 -33.29
C LYS A 82 -28.23 2.37 -32.32
N ILE A 83 -28.93 2.07 -31.22
CA ILE A 83 -29.33 3.06 -30.21
C ILE A 83 -28.14 3.62 -29.44
N ALA A 84 -27.21 2.76 -29.00
CA ALA A 84 -26.02 3.21 -28.28
C ALA A 84 -25.12 4.08 -29.19
N ILE A 85 -24.95 3.68 -30.44
CA ILE A 85 -24.18 4.44 -31.43
C ILE A 85 -24.84 5.80 -31.68
N LEU A 86 -26.15 5.86 -31.88
CA LEU A 86 -26.89 7.12 -32.04
C LEU A 86 -26.72 8.04 -30.83
N THR A 87 -26.83 7.51 -29.60
CA THR A 87 -26.63 8.31 -28.39
C THR A 87 -25.21 8.88 -28.28
N TYR A 88 -24.19 8.09 -28.63
CA TYR A 88 -22.80 8.54 -28.63
C TYR A 88 -22.53 9.59 -29.73
N TRP A 89 -23.16 9.46 -30.90
CA TRP A 89 -23.13 10.46 -31.97
C TRP A 89 -23.79 11.77 -31.57
N CYS A 90 -24.98 11.72 -30.98
CA CYS A 90 -25.67 12.92 -30.47
C CYS A 90 -24.81 13.63 -29.42
N ILE A 91 -24.20 12.90 -28.48
CA ILE A 91 -23.32 13.49 -27.47
C ILE A 91 -22.07 14.12 -28.12
N SER A 92 -21.47 13.47 -29.12
CA SER A 92 -20.29 14.01 -29.83
C SER A 92 -20.62 15.29 -30.62
N ILE A 93 -21.78 15.35 -31.27
CA ILE A 93 -22.22 16.55 -32.00
C ILE A 93 -22.60 17.66 -31.02
N SER A 94 -23.31 17.35 -29.94
CA SER A 94 -23.66 18.32 -28.90
C SER A 94 -22.43 18.91 -28.23
N THR A 95 -21.40 18.10 -27.94
CA THR A 95 -20.15 18.61 -27.38
C THR A 95 -19.40 19.52 -28.36
N LEU A 96 -19.37 19.18 -29.65
CA LEU A 96 -18.78 20.07 -30.66
C LEU A 96 -19.54 21.40 -30.79
N ILE A 97 -20.87 21.37 -30.78
CA ILE A 97 -21.71 22.58 -30.78
C ILE A 97 -21.41 23.45 -29.55
N ILE A 98 -21.30 22.84 -28.37
CA ILE A 98 -20.97 23.56 -27.12
C ILE A 98 -19.57 24.17 -27.19
N PHE A 99 -18.59 23.49 -27.77
CA PHE A 99 -17.24 24.01 -27.95
C PHE A 99 -17.19 25.26 -28.86
N PHE A 100 -18.03 25.31 -29.90
CA PHE A 100 -18.12 26.47 -30.79
C PHE A 100 -19.00 27.61 -30.23
N LEU A 101 -20.02 27.29 -29.41
CA LEU A 101 -20.95 28.28 -28.84
C LEU A 101 -20.44 28.90 -27.54
N ILE A 102 -19.58 28.21 -26.80
CA ILE A 102 -19.09 28.63 -25.50
C ILE A 102 -17.57 28.50 -25.52
N ASP A 103 -16.83 29.56 -25.16
CA ASP A 103 -15.36 29.57 -25.05
C ASP A 103 -14.78 28.58 -24.01
N LEU A 104 -15.61 27.65 -23.51
CA LEU A 104 -15.29 26.57 -22.60
C LEU A 104 -14.46 25.49 -23.31
N LYS A 105 -13.15 25.73 -23.38
CA LYS A 105 -12.10 24.84 -23.92
C LYS A 105 -11.96 23.48 -23.20
N LEU A 106 -12.69 23.22 -22.12
CA LEU A 106 -12.65 21.96 -21.36
C LEU A 106 -13.50 20.84 -21.99
N VAL A 107 -14.32 21.15 -22.99
CA VAL A 107 -15.21 20.17 -23.66
C VAL A 107 -14.42 19.04 -24.34
N ILE A 108 -13.21 19.33 -24.83
CA ILE A 108 -12.27 18.37 -25.42
C ILE A 108 -12.06 17.14 -24.50
N ILE A 109 -11.95 17.37 -23.19
CA ILE A 109 -11.69 16.32 -22.18
C ILE A 109 -12.84 15.31 -22.13
N PHE A 110 -14.09 15.78 -22.25
CA PHE A 110 -15.27 14.94 -22.25
C PHE A 110 -15.39 14.11 -23.53
N GLN A 111 -15.04 14.68 -24.68
CA GLN A 111 -15.02 13.95 -25.95
C GLN A 111 -14.02 12.79 -25.92
N PHE A 112 -12.81 13.04 -25.43
CA PHE A 112 -11.79 11.99 -25.29
C PHE A 112 -12.22 10.91 -24.28
N ALA A 113 -12.92 11.29 -23.20
CA ALA A 113 -13.43 10.34 -22.22
C ALA A 113 -14.44 9.35 -22.83
N LEU A 114 -15.25 9.77 -23.82
CA LEU A 114 -16.18 8.87 -24.53
C LEU A 114 -15.43 7.79 -25.32
N ILE A 115 -14.32 8.16 -25.98
CA ILE A 115 -13.43 7.21 -26.68
C ILE A 115 -12.91 6.16 -25.67
N LEU A 116 -12.49 6.61 -24.49
CA LEU A 116 -11.97 5.74 -23.43
C LEU A 116 -13.03 4.78 -22.88
N ILE A 117 -14.24 5.27 -22.57
CA ILE A 117 -15.37 4.42 -22.12
C ILE A 117 -15.61 3.31 -23.13
N TYR A 118 -15.59 3.63 -24.42
CA TYR A 118 -15.77 2.66 -25.47
C TYR A 118 -14.60 1.67 -25.55
N ALA A 119 -13.36 2.17 -25.54
CA ALA A 119 -12.16 1.33 -25.56
C ALA A 119 -12.19 0.30 -24.42
N LEU A 120 -12.55 0.72 -23.21
CA LEU A 120 -12.72 -0.16 -22.05
C LEU A 120 -13.82 -1.20 -22.24
N LYS A 121 -14.92 -0.83 -22.92
CA LYS A 121 -16.07 -1.73 -23.11
C LYS A 121 -15.82 -2.79 -24.18
N TYR A 122 -15.08 -2.50 -25.25
CA TYR A 122 -15.04 -3.38 -26.43
C TYR A 122 -13.65 -3.97 -26.76
N ILE A 123 -12.55 -3.45 -26.21
CA ILE A 123 -11.22 -4.00 -26.48
C ILE A 123 -10.94 -5.18 -25.52
N ASN A 124 -10.78 -6.38 -26.08
CA ASN A 124 -10.59 -7.62 -25.32
C ASN A 124 -9.37 -7.61 -24.39
N ARG A 125 -8.33 -6.83 -24.71
CA ARG A 125 -7.12 -6.71 -23.86
C ARG A 125 -7.44 -6.18 -22.46
N PHE A 126 -8.54 -5.42 -22.30
CA PHE A 126 -8.98 -4.87 -21.02
C PHE A 126 -9.96 -5.75 -20.25
N ASN A 127 -10.20 -7.01 -20.64
CA ASN A 127 -11.19 -7.88 -19.97
C ASN A 127 -10.98 -7.96 -18.44
N LYS A 128 -9.76 -8.25 -17.97
CA LYS A 128 -9.47 -8.34 -16.52
C LYS A 128 -9.73 -7.01 -15.79
N PHE A 129 -9.38 -5.90 -16.44
CA PHE A 129 -9.57 -4.57 -15.87
C PHE A 129 -11.06 -4.19 -15.83
N ARG A 130 -11.81 -4.51 -16.88
CA ARG A 130 -13.26 -4.35 -16.95
C ARG A 130 -13.97 -5.19 -15.89
N ASP A 131 -13.53 -6.42 -15.65
CA ASP A 131 -14.10 -7.29 -14.62
C ASP A 131 -13.90 -6.73 -13.21
N PHE A 132 -12.72 -6.17 -12.94
CA PHE A 132 -12.46 -5.45 -11.69
C PHE A 132 -13.35 -4.21 -11.55
N LEU A 133 -13.38 -3.35 -12.58
CA LEU A 133 -14.15 -2.10 -12.55
C LEU A 133 -15.64 -2.39 -12.32
N THR A 134 -16.20 -3.38 -13.02
CA THR A 134 -17.61 -3.75 -12.89
C THR A 134 -17.95 -4.27 -11.50
N LYS A 135 -17.13 -5.17 -10.94
CA LYS A 135 -17.31 -5.68 -9.56
C LYS A 135 -17.08 -4.61 -8.49
N SER A 136 -16.26 -3.61 -8.78
CA SER A 136 -15.87 -2.55 -7.84
C SER A 136 -16.70 -1.28 -7.97
N THR A 137 -17.60 -1.17 -8.97
CA THR A 137 -18.27 0.08 -9.36
C THR A 137 -18.85 0.83 -8.15
N GLU A 138 -19.67 0.17 -7.32
CA GLU A 138 -20.32 0.84 -6.19
C GLU A 138 -19.34 1.24 -5.08
N SER A 139 -18.32 0.41 -4.82
CA SER A 139 -17.29 0.73 -3.83
C SER A 139 -16.38 1.87 -4.29
N LEU A 140 -16.00 1.88 -5.57
CA LEU A 140 -15.21 2.97 -6.17
C LEU A 140 -16.00 4.27 -6.21
N ALA A 141 -17.30 4.22 -6.55
CA ALA A 141 -18.16 5.41 -6.48
C ALA A 141 -18.18 6.01 -5.07
N PHE A 142 -18.36 5.17 -4.05
CA PHE A 142 -18.30 5.63 -2.66
C PHE A 142 -16.91 6.20 -2.30
N ILE A 143 -15.83 5.49 -2.62
CA ILE A 143 -14.45 5.92 -2.33
C ILE A 143 -14.15 7.28 -2.97
N ASN A 144 -14.48 7.42 -4.26
CA ASN A 144 -14.20 8.64 -5.02
C ASN A 144 -15.04 9.83 -4.52
N VAL A 145 -16.31 9.60 -4.18
CA VAL A 145 -17.16 10.66 -3.59
C VAL A 145 -16.65 11.05 -2.21
N PHE A 146 -16.27 10.08 -1.39
CA PHE A 146 -15.76 10.33 -0.04
C PHE A 146 -14.45 11.14 -0.07
N ASP A 147 -13.52 10.75 -0.93
CA ASP A 147 -12.28 11.51 -1.13
C ASP A 147 -12.52 12.86 -1.81
N GLY A 148 -13.44 12.92 -2.77
CA GLY A 148 -13.82 14.15 -3.46
C GLY A 148 -14.42 15.19 -2.53
N ILE A 149 -15.27 14.78 -1.57
CA ILE A 149 -15.80 15.67 -0.54
C ILE A 149 -14.67 16.21 0.33
N PHE A 150 -13.78 15.34 0.80
CA PHE A 150 -12.66 15.75 1.64
C PHE A 150 -11.72 16.72 0.91
N CYS A 151 -11.31 16.40 -0.32
CA CYS A 151 -10.47 17.26 -1.15
C CYS A 151 -11.18 18.58 -1.50
N GLY A 152 -12.50 18.55 -1.75
CA GLY A 152 -13.29 19.75 -2.00
C GLY A 152 -13.31 20.71 -0.81
N ILE A 153 -13.40 20.19 0.42
CA ILE A 153 -13.27 20.98 1.65
C ILE A 153 -11.87 21.61 1.75
N LEU A 154 -10.81 20.84 1.47
CA LEU A 154 -9.44 21.38 1.46
C LEU A 154 -9.24 22.48 0.42
N ILE A 155 -9.76 22.30 -0.79
CA ILE A 155 -9.71 23.33 -1.85
C ILE A 155 -10.47 24.59 -1.42
N TYR A 156 -11.65 24.42 -0.81
CA TYR A 156 -12.43 25.55 -0.31
C TYR A 156 -11.66 26.34 0.76
N PHE A 157 -10.97 25.65 1.67
CA PHE A 157 -10.10 26.29 2.66
C PHE A 157 -8.89 26.99 2.02
N LEU A 158 -8.26 26.40 1.00
CA LEU A 158 -7.16 27.03 0.26
C LEU A 158 -7.59 28.32 -0.46
N GLN A 159 -8.82 28.37 -0.97
CA GLN A 159 -9.34 29.57 -1.64
C GLN A 159 -9.76 30.67 -0.67
N ASN A 160 -10.03 30.32 0.58
CA ASN A 160 -10.56 31.22 1.60
C ASN A 160 -9.67 31.26 2.85
N LEU A 161 -8.34 31.27 2.66
CA LEU A 161 -7.38 31.21 3.77
C LEU A 161 -7.62 32.31 4.83
N ASN A 162 -7.89 33.55 4.42
CA ASN A 162 -8.16 34.66 5.34
C ASN A 162 -9.39 34.40 6.23
N LEU A 163 -10.43 33.76 5.68
CA LEU A 163 -11.62 33.40 6.46
C LEU A 163 -11.30 32.27 7.45
N VAL A 164 -10.52 31.27 7.03
CA VAL A 164 -10.11 30.16 7.89
C VAL A 164 -9.23 30.66 9.04
N GLU A 165 -8.27 31.54 8.73
CA GLU A 165 -7.37 32.15 9.72
C GLU A 165 -8.14 32.98 10.74
N SER A 166 -9.05 33.85 10.30
CA SER A 166 -9.88 34.66 11.22
C SER A 166 -10.77 33.80 12.13
N ILE A 167 -11.34 32.71 11.62
CA ILE A 167 -12.11 31.76 12.45
C ILE A 167 -11.20 31.08 13.48
N LEU A 168 -10.01 30.63 13.08
CA LEU A 168 -9.06 29.98 13.99
C LEU A 168 -8.59 30.94 15.10
N ILE A 169 -8.31 32.21 14.76
CA ILE A 169 -7.95 33.24 15.73
C ILE A 169 -9.10 33.51 16.71
N ASN A 170 -10.32 33.63 16.21
CA ASN A 170 -11.48 33.86 17.09
C ASN A 170 -11.71 32.69 18.06
N VAL A 171 -11.55 31.45 17.59
CA VAL A 171 -11.67 30.25 18.42
C VAL A 171 -10.53 30.16 19.42
N SER A 172 -9.29 30.44 19.03
CA SER A 172 -8.15 30.43 19.94
C SER A 172 -8.28 31.50 21.01
N GLN A 173 -8.70 32.72 20.63
CA GLN A 173 -8.93 33.82 21.56
C GLN A 173 -10.05 33.50 22.56
N TYR A 174 -11.15 32.89 22.11
CA TYR A 174 -12.23 32.43 22.99
C TYR A 174 -11.75 31.40 24.03
N LEU A 175 -10.90 30.45 23.61
CA LEU A 175 -10.33 29.44 24.50
C LEU A 175 -9.33 30.04 25.50
N LEU A 176 -8.51 30.99 25.04
CA LEU A 176 -7.59 31.75 25.88
C LEU A 176 -8.35 32.55 26.96
N THR A 177 -9.36 33.32 26.58
CA THR A 177 -10.06 34.22 27.50
C THR A 177 -10.98 33.50 28.50
N ASN A 178 -11.67 32.44 28.07
CA ASN A 178 -12.68 31.79 28.91
C ASN A 178 -12.14 30.62 29.73
N TYR A 179 -11.08 29.96 29.26
CA TYR A 179 -10.56 28.74 29.88
C TYR A 179 -9.09 28.85 30.27
N GLY A 180 -8.41 29.97 29.99
CA GLY A 180 -7.01 30.20 30.37
C GLY A 180 -6.03 29.22 29.73
N VAL A 181 -6.42 28.56 28.63
CA VAL A 181 -5.58 27.54 27.96
C VAL A 181 -4.49 28.25 27.19
N SER A 182 -3.23 27.83 27.36
CA SER A 182 -2.10 28.43 26.65
C SER A 182 -2.19 28.23 25.13
N GLU A 183 -1.69 29.21 24.36
CA GLU A 183 -1.69 29.16 22.88
C GLU A 183 -0.98 27.90 22.34
N ASN A 184 0.15 27.53 22.95
CA ASN A 184 0.88 26.32 22.59
C ASN A 184 0.05 25.03 22.79
N GLN A 185 -0.76 24.96 23.85
CA GLN A 185 -1.64 23.81 24.06
C GLN A 185 -2.76 23.76 23.03
N ILE A 186 -3.34 24.91 22.68
CA ILE A 186 -4.38 25.02 21.65
C ILE A 186 -3.84 24.57 20.29
N ASN A 187 -2.65 25.04 19.90
CA ASN A 187 -2.00 24.65 18.65
C ASN A 187 -1.70 23.15 18.60
N ASN A 188 -1.22 22.57 19.71
CA ASN A 188 -1.00 21.12 19.81
C ASN A 188 -2.31 20.33 19.66
N TRP A 189 -3.42 20.80 20.25
CA TRP A 189 -4.71 20.14 20.11
C TRP A 189 -5.23 20.17 18.68
N PHE A 190 -5.16 21.32 18.01
CA PHE A 190 -5.53 21.43 16.60
C PHE A 190 -4.65 20.55 15.71
N SER A 191 -3.35 20.48 16.00
CA SER A 191 -2.42 19.60 15.27
C SER A 191 -2.79 18.13 15.45
N ILE A 192 -3.00 17.66 16.69
CA ILE A 192 -3.41 16.27 16.98
C ILE A 192 -4.76 15.95 16.32
N LEU A 193 -5.72 16.88 16.38
CA LEU A 193 -7.03 16.70 15.78
C LEU A 193 -6.95 16.52 14.27
N THR A 194 -6.23 17.43 13.59
CA THR A 194 -6.14 17.46 12.12
C THR A 194 -5.25 16.37 11.56
N VAL A 195 -4.13 16.07 12.22
CA VAL A 195 -3.13 15.12 11.71
C VAL A 195 -3.44 13.68 12.11
N LEU A 196 -3.99 13.44 13.31
CA LEU A 196 -4.18 12.08 13.83
C LEU A 196 -5.65 11.66 13.86
N ILE A 197 -6.48 12.41 14.59
CA ILE A 197 -7.86 11.99 14.92
C ILE A 197 -8.73 11.99 13.66
N LEU A 198 -8.74 13.09 12.90
CA LEU A 198 -9.57 13.25 11.73
C LEU A 198 -9.24 12.21 10.64
N PRO A 199 -7.97 12.01 10.21
CA PRO A 199 -7.60 10.94 9.28
C PRO A 199 -7.97 9.54 9.78
N SER A 200 -7.85 9.27 11.08
CA SER A 200 -8.22 7.96 11.67
C SER A 200 -9.72 7.68 11.53
N ILE A 201 -10.56 8.65 11.89
CA ILE A 201 -12.03 8.51 11.80
C ILE A 201 -12.45 8.33 10.34
N LEU A 202 -11.95 9.19 9.43
CA LEU A 202 -12.27 9.12 8.01
C LEU A 202 -11.84 7.79 7.39
N SER A 203 -10.65 7.29 7.73
CA SER A 203 -10.14 5.99 7.26
C SER A 203 -10.99 4.82 7.76
N THR A 204 -11.48 4.90 9.00
CA THR A 204 -12.37 3.88 9.58
C THR A 204 -13.70 3.83 8.82
N ILE A 205 -14.33 4.98 8.59
CA ILE A 205 -15.58 5.07 7.83
C ILE A 205 -15.37 4.55 6.41
N LYS A 206 -14.32 5.04 5.73
CA LYS A 206 -14.00 4.66 4.35
C LYS A 206 -13.79 3.15 4.22
N SER A 207 -13.02 2.55 5.11
CA SER A 207 -12.72 1.11 5.08
C SER A 207 -13.94 0.24 5.36
N ILE A 208 -14.73 0.55 6.39
CA ILE A 208 -15.90 -0.24 6.77
C ILE A 208 -16.96 -0.19 5.66
N VAL A 209 -17.29 1.01 5.18
CA VAL A 209 -18.37 1.21 4.22
C VAL A 209 -18.02 0.65 2.85
N SER A 210 -16.83 0.93 2.32
CA SER A 210 -16.40 0.44 1.00
C SER A 210 -16.41 -1.08 0.88
N ILE A 211 -15.88 -1.78 1.90
CA ILE A 211 -15.85 -3.25 1.94
C ILE A 211 -17.26 -3.81 2.15
N LYS A 212 -18.09 -3.18 2.98
CA LYS A 212 -19.49 -3.60 3.17
C LYS A 212 -20.30 -3.50 1.88
N ILE A 213 -20.13 -2.41 1.13
CA ILE A 213 -20.72 -2.24 -0.20
C ILE A 213 -20.21 -3.36 -1.12
N PHE A 214 -18.90 -3.58 -1.19
CA PHE A 214 -18.31 -4.59 -2.07
C PHE A 214 -18.86 -5.99 -1.81
N LYS A 215 -18.92 -6.39 -0.52
CA LYS A 215 -19.46 -7.69 -0.11
C LYS A 215 -20.92 -7.86 -0.49
N LYS A 216 -21.73 -6.82 -0.31
CA LYS A 216 -23.17 -6.84 -0.61
C LYS A 216 -23.42 -7.01 -2.11
N VAL A 217 -22.69 -6.26 -2.93
CA VAL A 217 -22.84 -6.28 -4.40
C VAL A 217 -22.37 -7.61 -4.98
N ASN A 218 -21.22 -8.10 -4.51
CA ASN A 218 -20.60 -9.32 -5.05
C ASN A 218 -21.00 -10.60 -4.31
N LYS A 219 -21.95 -10.53 -3.36
CA LYS A 219 -22.42 -11.66 -2.55
C LYS A 219 -21.28 -12.46 -1.91
N VAL A 220 -20.33 -11.74 -1.31
CA VAL A 220 -19.17 -12.35 -0.62
C VAL A 220 -19.57 -12.70 0.81
N ASP A 221 -19.87 -13.98 1.02
CA ASP A 221 -20.17 -14.52 2.34
C ASP A 221 -18.90 -14.91 3.09
N VAL A 222 -18.85 -14.57 4.38
CA VAL A 222 -17.74 -14.91 5.27
C VAL A 222 -18.25 -16.00 6.22
N PRO A 223 -17.76 -17.24 6.12
CA PRO A 223 -18.21 -18.34 6.97
C PRO A 223 -17.80 -18.12 8.43
N LYS A 224 -18.55 -18.73 9.36
CA LYS A 224 -18.23 -18.70 10.80
C LYS A 224 -16.82 -19.26 11.04
N GLY A 225 -16.03 -18.56 11.84
CA GLY A 225 -14.63 -18.93 12.11
C GLY A 225 -13.59 -18.30 11.17
N ARG A 226 -14.03 -17.60 10.11
CA ARG A 226 -13.15 -16.87 9.19
C ARG A 226 -13.39 -15.36 9.23
N THR A 227 -12.37 -14.57 8.92
CA THR A 227 -12.44 -13.11 8.88
C THR A 227 -11.70 -12.51 7.69
N LEU A 228 -12.14 -11.30 7.33
CA LEU A 228 -11.45 -10.43 6.37
C LEU A 228 -10.65 -9.35 7.10
N TRP A 229 -10.21 -9.60 8.34
CA TRP A 229 -9.60 -8.57 9.18
C TRP A 229 -8.38 -7.92 8.52
N ASN A 230 -7.52 -8.71 7.87
CA ASN A 230 -6.38 -8.17 7.11
C ASN A 230 -6.81 -7.25 5.97
N VAL A 231 -7.96 -7.50 5.34
CA VAL A 231 -8.51 -6.61 4.30
C VAL A 231 -8.92 -5.28 4.91
N TYR A 232 -9.68 -5.31 6.01
CA TYR A 232 -10.08 -4.08 6.72
C TYR A 232 -8.88 -3.29 7.23
N ALA A 233 -7.89 -3.96 7.83
CA ALA A 233 -6.68 -3.34 8.35
C ALA A 233 -5.84 -2.72 7.23
N THR A 234 -5.64 -3.44 6.12
CA THR A 234 -4.89 -2.91 4.96
C THR A 234 -5.61 -1.70 4.36
N MET A 235 -6.93 -1.75 4.23
CA MET A 235 -7.74 -0.63 3.73
C MET A 235 -7.69 0.57 4.69
N PHE A 236 -7.71 0.35 6.00
CA PHE A 236 -7.57 1.39 6.99
C PHE A 236 -6.19 2.07 6.89
N ILE A 237 -5.10 1.29 6.91
CA ILE A 237 -3.73 1.81 6.85
C ILE A 237 -3.49 2.59 5.56
N THR A 238 -3.88 2.01 4.41
CA THR A 238 -3.72 2.69 3.11
C THR A 238 -4.55 3.97 3.03
N SER A 239 -5.79 3.97 3.53
CA SER A 239 -6.61 5.19 3.60
C SER A 239 -6.00 6.25 4.52
N PHE A 240 -5.50 5.83 5.68
CA PHE A 240 -4.90 6.73 6.66
C PHE A 240 -3.70 7.44 6.08
N LEU A 241 -2.76 6.68 5.49
CA LEU A 241 -1.59 7.23 4.79
C LEU A 241 -1.99 8.14 3.63
N TRP A 242 -3.08 7.83 2.92
CA TRP A 242 -3.54 8.65 1.81
C TRP A 242 -4.09 10.01 2.25
N TYR A 243 -4.75 10.08 3.42
CA TYR A 243 -5.16 11.35 4.01
C TYR A 243 -3.97 12.23 4.38
N TYR A 244 -2.83 11.64 4.79
CA TYR A 244 -1.60 12.43 4.98
C TYR A 244 -1.10 13.05 3.69
N ILE A 245 -1.20 12.36 2.56
CA ILE A 245 -0.80 12.91 1.26
C ILE A 245 -1.69 14.11 0.91
N TYR A 246 -3.01 14.01 1.13
CA TYR A 246 -3.93 15.12 0.92
C TYR A 246 -3.62 16.32 1.83
N LEU A 247 -3.39 16.07 3.12
CA LEU A 247 -3.04 17.12 4.09
C LEU A 247 -1.67 17.74 3.79
N TYR A 248 -0.68 16.94 3.41
CA TYR A 248 0.64 17.42 3.03
C TYR A 248 0.57 18.39 1.85
N TYR A 249 -0.17 18.03 0.80
CA TYR A 249 -0.40 18.93 -0.34
C TYR A 249 -1.09 20.23 0.10
N PHE A 250 -2.13 20.12 0.93
CA PHE A 250 -2.84 21.27 1.49
C PHE A 250 -1.92 22.21 2.26
N PHE A 251 -1.14 21.71 3.22
CA PHE A 251 -0.24 22.54 4.03
C PHE A 251 0.88 23.15 3.18
N SER A 252 1.45 22.38 2.24
CA SER A 252 2.46 22.90 1.32
C SER A 252 1.94 24.09 0.50
N LYS A 253 0.69 24.02 0.03
CA LYS A 253 0.06 25.12 -0.71
C LYS A 253 -0.36 26.30 0.17
N ALA A 254 -0.87 26.02 1.36
CA ALA A 254 -1.23 27.07 2.32
C ALA A 254 -0.01 27.93 2.71
N MET A 255 1.18 27.33 2.84
CA MET A 255 2.41 28.06 3.16
C MET A 255 2.96 28.89 1.99
N ASN A 256 2.84 28.41 0.75
CA ASN A 256 3.45 29.06 -0.41
C ASN A 256 2.53 30.08 -1.12
N SER A 257 1.28 30.26 -0.67
CA SER A 257 0.29 31.25 -1.14
C SER A 257 -0.12 31.23 -2.64
N GLU A 258 0.48 30.34 -3.46
CA GLU A 258 0.09 30.17 -4.87
C GLU A 258 -1.02 29.12 -5.02
N THR A 259 -2.27 29.56 -4.92
CA THR A 259 -3.44 28.72 -5.19
C THR A 259 -3.97 28.97 -6.60
N VAL A 260 -4.01 27.92 -7.42
CA VAL A 260 -4.62 27.97 -8.75
C VAL A 260 -5.65 26.86 -8.77
N LEU A 261 -6.92 27.24 -8.68
CA LEU A 261 -8.08 26.35 -8.54
C LEU A 261 -8.02 25.14 -9.48
N VAL A 262 -7.68 25.37 -10.75
CA VAL A 262 -7.61 24.30 -11.76
C VAL A 262 -6.48 23.31 -11.47
N VAL A 263 -5.31 23.80 -11.05
CA VAL A 263 -4.14 22.97 -10.70
C VAL A 263 -4.43 22.15 -9.45
N ASP A 264 -5.08 22.75 -8.45
CA ASP A 264 -5.44 22.06 -7.22
C ASP A 264 -6.45 20.93 -7.48
N ILE A 265 -7.49 21.21 -8.28
CA ILE A 265 -8.47 20.18 -8.70
C ILE A 265 -7.79 19.04 -9.44
N LEU A 266 -6.93 19.34 -10.42
CA LEU A 266 -6.22 18.31 -11.20
C LEU A 266 -5.30 17.45 -10.32
N THR A 267 -4.61 18.08 -9.36
CA THR A 267 -3.69 17.39 -8.45
C THR A 267 -4.43 16.45 -7.51
N PHE A 268 -5.56 16.89 -6.94
CA PHE A 268 -6.40 16.02 -6.12
C PHE A 268 -7.05 14.90 -6.93
N ILE A 269 -7.51 15.15 -8.17
CA ILE A 269 -8.00 14.10 -9.08
C ILE A 269 -6.91 13.05 -9.32
N LEU A 270 -5.66 13.47 -9.55
CA LEU A 270 -4.53 12.56 -9.72
C LEU A 270 -4.35 11.66 -8.49
N TYR A 271 -4.37 12.22 -7.28
CA TYR A 271 -4.27 11.43 -6.06
C TYR A 271 -5.47 10.47 -5.86
N ILE A 272 -6.69 10.89 -6.18
CA ILE A 272 -7.88 10.01 -6.12
C ILE A 272 -7.73 8.83 -7.09
N VAL A 273 -7.23 9.07 -8.31
CA VAL A 273 -7.00 7.99 -9.28
C VAL A 273 -5.89 7.04 -8.80
N LEU A 274 -4.80 7.57 -8.26
CA LEU A 274 -3.73 6.74 -7.71
C LEU A 274 -4.22 5.85 -6.56
N TYR A 275 -5.19 6.32 -5.77
CA TYR A 275 -5.82 5.49 -4.73
C TYR A 275 -6.50 4.22 -5.28
N SER A 276 -6.99 4.25 -6.53
CA SER A 276 -7.62 3.09 -7.16
C SER A 276 -6.68 1.89 -7.31
N PHE A 277 -5.35 2.10 -7.34
CA PHE A 277 -4.37 1.02 -7.31
C PHE A 277 -4.34 0.30 -5.96
N PHE A 278 -4.51 1.01 -4.84
CA PHE A 278 -4.66 0.38 -3.53
C PHE A 278 -5.98 -0.40 -3.46
N TRP A 279 -7.06 0.14 -4.02
CA TRP A 279 -8.31 -0.62 -4.13
C TRP A 279 -8.16 -1.91 -4.94
N TRP A 280 -7.34 -1.91 -5.99
CA TRP A 280 -7.01 -3.14 -6.74
C TRP A 280 -6.36 -4.21 -5.86
N GLN A 281 -5.43 -3.82 -4.98
CA GLN A 281 -4.83 -4.74 -4.00
C GLN A 281 -5.89 -5.31 -3.06
N ILE A 282 -6.77 -4.46 -2.52
CA ILE A 282 -7.87 -4.86 -1.64
C ILE A 282 -8.83 -5.82 -2.35
N TYR A 283 -9.18 -5.54 -3.60
CA TYR A 283 -9.99 -6.42 -4.45
C TYR A 283 -9.38 -7.81 -4.57
N ASN A 284 -8.07 -7.91 -4.84
CA ASN A 284 -7.40 -9.22 -4.93
C ASN A 284 -7.37 -9.93 -3.58
N MET A 285 -7.14 -9.21 -2.47
CA MET A 285 -7.17 -9.79 -1.13
C MET A 285 -8.54 -10.35 -0.76
N ILE A 286 -9.63 -9.68 -1.15
CA ILE A 286 -10.99 -10.21 -0.99
C ILE A 286 -11.18 -11.44 -1.89
N GLY A 287 -10.63 -11.41 -3.11
CA GLY A 287 -10.67 -12.52 -4.05
C GLY A 287 -9.98 -13.80 -3.56
N TYR A 288 -8.93 -13.69 -2.74
CA TYR A 288 -8.27 -14.85 -2.10
C TYR A 288 -9.11 -15.49 -0.99
N GLY A 289 -10.20 -14.84 -0.55
CA GLY A 289 -11.12 -15.35 0.44
C GLY A 289 -10.76 -15.01 1.89
N ALA A 290 -11.69 -15.28 2.80
CA ALA A 290 -11.51 -15.04 4.22
C ALA A 290 -10.53 -16.05 4.83
N LYS A 291 -9.71 -15.59 5.79
CA LYS A 291 -8.71 -16.40 6.50
C LYS A 291 -9.25 -16.88 7.83
N ASP A 292 -8.70 -17.95 8.37
CA ASP A 292 -9.08 -18.47 9.68
C ASP A 292 -8.67 -17.48 10.79
N ILE A 293 -9.56 -17.23 11.75
CA ILE A 293 -9.35 -16.23 12.82
C ILE A 293 -8.05 -16.49 13.60
N LYS A 294 -7.76 -17.76 13.89
CA LYS A 294 -6.56 -18.17 14.64
C LYS A 294 -5.28 -17.83 13.89
N GLU A 295 -5.25 -18.05 12.57
CA GLU A 295 -4.10 -17.70 11.72
C GLU A 295 -3.88 -16.19 11.70
N VAL A 296 -4.96 -15.42 11.57
CA VAL A 296 -4.89 -13.96 11.57
C VAL A 296 -4.37 -13.43 12.91
N ILE A 297 -4.90 -13.90 14.04
CA ILE A 297 -4.43 -13.49 15.37
C ILE A 297 -2.95 -13.85 15.55
N ALA A 298 -2.53 -15.07 15.16
CA ALA A 298 -1.14 -15.47 15.22
C ALA A 298 -0.23 -14.58 14.35
N SER A 299 -0.69 -14.21 13.14
CA SER A 299 0.04 -13.30 12.25
C SER A 299 0.19 -11.89 12.83
N TRP A 300 -0.86 -11.35 13.47
CA TRP A 300 -0.77 -10.04 14.11
C TRP A 300 0.09 -10.07 15.37
N LEU A 301 -0.01 -11.13 16.17
CA LEU A 301 0.82 -11.32 17.37
C LEU A 301 2.29 -11.49 17.00
N THR A 302 2.61 -12.23 15.95
CA THR A 302 3.99 -12.34 15.46
C THR A 302 4.51 -11.00 14.93
N ALA A 303 3.68 -10.24 14.21
CA ALA A 303 4.05 -8.90 13.75
C ALA A 303 4.30 -7.93 14.93
N THR A 304 3.41 -7.89 15.93
CA THR A 304 3.58 -7.01 17.11
C THR A 304 4.78 -7.42 17.94
N MET A 305 5.00 -8.72 18.17
CA MET A 305 6.20 -9.21 18.85
C MET A 305 7.47 -8.87 18.07
N SER A 306 7.45 -8.95 16.74
CA SER A 306 8.59 -8.56 15.91
C SER A 306 8.89 -7.06 16.02
N ILE A 307 7.85 -6.22 16.02
CA ILE A 307 7.99 -4.77 16.20
C ILE A 307 8.55 -4.47 17.60
N LEU A 308 7.97 -5.03 18.65
CA LEU A 308 8.43 -4.83 20.04
C LEU A 308 9.88 -5.27 20.21
N LEU A 309 10.23 -6.45 19.67
CA LEU A 309 11.58 -6.96 19.67
C LEU A 309 12.54 -6.02 18.93
N LEU A 310 12.11 -5.45 17.79
CA LEU A 310 12.88 -4.45 17.05
C LEU A 310 13.09 -3.16 17.85
N THR A 311 12.08 -2.68 18.59
CA THR A 311 12.21 -1.50 19.46
C THR A 311 13.16 -1.77 20.63
N VAL A 312 13.08 -2.94 21.24
CA VAL A 312 14.01 -3.37 22.31
C VAL A 312 15.42 -3.52 21.74
N PHE A 313 15.58 -4.11 20.56
CA PHE A 313 16.89 -4.19 19.89
C PHE A 313 17.48 -2.81 19.59
N ASN A 314 16.66 -1.84 19.18
CA ASN A 314 17.12 -0.46 18.98
C ASN A 314 17.55 0.22 20.29
N GLN A 315 17.00 -0.17 21.44
CA GLN A 315 17.33 0.42 22.74
C GLN A 315 18.52 -0.25 23.45
N VAL A 316 18.74 -1.57 23.27
CA VAL A 316 19.68 -2.38 24.08
C VAL A 316 20.95 -2.76 23.30
N GLU A 317 21.26 -2.03 22.24
CA GLU A 317 22.18 -2.43 21.15
C GLU A 317 23.61 -2.79 21.60
N ASN A 318 24.08 -2.39 22.79
CA ASN A 318 25.44 -2.74 23.27
C ASN A 318 25.48 -3.84 24.37
N GLU A 319 24.42 -4.02 25.14
CA GLU A 319 24.40 -4.98 26.26
C GLU A 319 23.84 -6.34 25.86
N LEU A 320 22.82 -6.36 25.01
CA LEU A 320 22.14 -7.60 24.61
C LEU A 320 22.94 -8.37 23.55
N ILE A 321 23.61 -7.68 22.63
CA ILE A 321 24.54 -8.32 21.67
C ILE A 321 25.75 -8.90 22.41
N ASN A 322 26.29 -8.17 23.40
CA ASN A 322 27.32 -8.71 24.28
C ASN A 322 26.79 -9.95 25.02
N ALA A 323 25.64 -9.86 25.70
CA ALA A 323 25.05 -10.96 26.45
C ALA A 323 24.78 -12.20 25.57
N LEU A 324 24.21 -12.03 24.37
CA LEU A 324 24.00 -13.12 23.40
C LEU A 324 25.31 -13.72 22.91
N SER A 325 26.36 -12.92 22.75
CA SER A 325 27.70 -13.40 22.40
C SER A 325 28.29 -14.29 23.49
N TRP A 326 28.00 -14.03 24.77
CA TRP A 326 28.39 -14.92 25.88
C TRP A 326 27.66 -16.26 25.89
N PHE A 327 26.50 -16.38 25.24
CA PHE A 327 25.75 -17.64 25.12
C PHE A 327 26.17 -18.51 23.93
N LEU A 328 26.88 -17.95 22.93
CA LEU A 328 27.36 -18.69 21.76
C LEU A 328 28.17 -19.96 22.08
N PRO A 329 29.07 -19.98 23.08
CA PRO A 329 29.85 -21.16 23.46
C PRO A 329 28.98 -22.31 23.96
N ILE A 330 27.76 -22.01 24.42
CA ILE A 330 26.78 -23.03 24.85
C ILE A 330 25.86 -23.40 23.68
N LEU A 331 25.42 -22.42 22.89
CA LEU A 331 24.50 -22.60 21.76
C LEU A 331 25.09 -23.40 20.61
N ILE A 332 26.33 -23.09 20.18
CA ILE A 332 26.95 -23.76 19.02
C ILE A 332 27.16 -25.27 19.28
N PRO A 333 27.76 -25.71 20.40
CA PRO A 333 27.89 -27.13 20.70
C PRO A 333 26.54 -27.83 20.88
N ASN A 334 25.54 -27.17 21.48
CA ASN A 334 24.20 -27.75 21.59
C ASN A 334 23.55 -27.96 20.22
N LEU A 335 23.63 -26.98 19.32
CA LEU A 335 23.12 -27.09 17.95
C LEU A 335 23.84 -28.19 17.15
N ILE A 336 25.17 -28.29 17.27
CA ILE A 336 25.96 -29.34 16.60
C ILE A 336 25.61 -30.71 17.18
N GLY A 337 25.45 -30.83 18.50
CA GLY A 337 25.07 -32.07 19.14
C GLY A 337 23.68 -32.54 18.71
N GLU A 338 22.71 -31.64 18.63
CA GLU A 338 21.32 -31.96 18.28
C GLU A 338 21.06 -32.09 16.78
N ILE A 339 22.09 -32.00 15.93
CA ILE A 339 21.90 -32.08 14.48
C ILE A 339 21.33 -33.42 13.99
N ASN A 340 21.45 -34.49 14.80
CA ASN A 340 20.77 -35.76 14.55
C ASN A 340 19.24 -35.65 14.55
N SER A 341 18.66 -34.59 15.14
CA SER A 341 17.23 -34.29 15.08
C SER A 341 16.75 -33.90 13.68
N GLN A 342 17.64 -33.34 12.85
CA GLN A 342 17.37 -32.94 11.47
C GLN A 342 17.62 -34.06 10.44
N PHE A 343 17.88 -35.28 10.92
CA PHE A 343 18.13 -36.42 10.06
C PHE A 343 16.80 -36.94 9.48
N ASP A 344 16.78 -37.17 8.16
CA ASP A 344 15.59 -37.60 7.46
C ASP A 344 15.24 -39.07 7.82
N THR A 345 14.19 -39.22 8.64
CA THR A 345 13.70 -40.51 9.13
C THR A 345 13.11 -41.38 8.03
N ASN A 346 12.87 -40.86 6.82
CA ASN A 346 12.35 -41.64 5.71
C ASN A 346 13.36 -42.68 5.18
N LYS A 347 14.66 -42.51 5.45
CA LYS A 347 15.73 -43.38 4.91
C LYS A 347 16.29 -44.39 5.92
N TYR A 348 16.13 -44.16 7.24
CA TYR A 348 16.68 -45.00 8.32
C TYR A 348 15.68 -45.16 9.49
N LYS A 349 15.67 -46.34 10.15
CA LYS A 349 14.65 -46.69 11.17
C LYS A 349 14.70 -45.86 12.47
N LYS A 350 15.86 -45.33 12.83
CA LYS A 350 16.07 -44.59 14.09
C LYS A 350 17.04 -43.43 13.88
N LYS A 351 16.87 -42.35 14.67
CA LYS A 351 17.82 -41.23 14.70
C LYS A 351 19.20 -41.74 15.12
N PRO A 352 20.28 -41.29 14.48
CA PRO A 352 21.62 -41.72 14.84
C PRO A 352 22.00 -41.27 16.25
N ILE A 353 22.69 -42.13 16.99
CA ILE A 353 23.13 -41.89 18.38
C ILE A 353 24.54 -41.27 18.34
N ARG A 354 24.78 -40.27 19.20
CA ARG A 354 26.09 -39.62 19.36
C ARG A 354 27.14 -40.64 19.81
N THR A 355 28.39 -40.45 19.39
CA THR A 355 29.53 -41.27 19.80
C THR A 355 30.42 -40.51 20.77
N ASP A 356 31.24 -41.20 21.57
CA ASP A 356 32.23 -40.57 22.47
C ASP A 356 33.23 -39.65 21.75
N LYS A 357 33.40 -39.82 20.43
CA LYS A 357 34.20 -38.94 19.57
C LYS A 357 33.47 -37.62 19.30
N MET A 358 32.15 -37.64 19.16
CA MET A 358 31.31 -36.45 19.04
C MET A 358 31.28 -35.67 20.34
N ASP A 359 31.11 -36.33 21.48
CA ASP A 359 31.03 -35.63 22.78
C ASP A 359 32.36 -34.92 23.15
N ARG A 360 33.50 -35.57 22.89
CA ARG A 360 34.82 -34.94 23.04
C ARG A 360 35.05 -33.77 22.08
N HIS A 361 34.51 -33.86 20.88
CA HIS A 361 34.61 -32.79 19.88
C HIS A 361 33.73 -31.59 20.25
N LEU A 362 32.50 -31.83 20.69
CA LEU A 362 31.59 -30.79 21.19
C LEU A 362 32.20 -30.01 22.35
N TYR A 363 32.83 -30.71 23.30
CA TYR A 363 33.54 -30.08 24.42
C TYR A 363 34.71 -29.20 23.96
N ARG A 364 35.50 -29.64 22.97
CA ARG A 364 36.58 -28.82 22.40
C ARG A 364 36.04 -27.59 21.66
N VAL A 365 34.97 -27.75 20.89
CA VAL A 365 34.31 -26.64 20.20
C VAL A 365 33.74 -25.63 21.19
N GLN A 366 33.15 -26.09 22.30
CA GLN A 366 32.67 -25.24 23.39
C GLN A 366 33.79 -24.36 23.96
N ILE A 367 34.94 -24.97 24.28
CA ILE A 367 36.12 -24.25 24.80
C ILE A 367 36.66 -23.27 23.76
N TYR A 368 36.79 -23.66 22.48
CA TYR A 368 37.29 -22.76 21.45
C TYR A 368 36.34 -21.59 21.16
N CYS A 369 35.03 -21.83 21.13
CA CYS A 369 34.05 -20.75 21.01
C CYS A 369 34.14 -19.79 22.20
N PHE A 370 34.28 -20.31 23.43
CA PHE A 370 34.46 -19.48 24.62
C PHE A 370 35.73 -18.63 24.55
N LEU A 371 36.87 -19.22 24.22
CA LEU A 371 38.14 -18.50 24.10
C LEU A 371 38.11 -17.44 22.99
N THR A 372 37.53 -17.77 21.83
CA THR A 372 37.45 -16.85 20.69
C THR A 372 36.56 -15.66 21.00
N LEU A 373 35.45 -15.87 21.70
CA LEU A 373 34.56 -14.80 22.14
C LEU A 373 35.14 -13.92 23.24
N LEU A 374 35.91 -14.51 24.16
CA LEU A 374 36.66 -13.76 25.17
C LEU A 374 37.64 -12.79 24.48
N MET A 375 38.37 -13.26 23.46
CA MET A 375 39.26 -12.40 22.67
C MET A 375 38.49 -11.35 21.85
N LEU A 376 37.39 -11.74 21.19
CA LEU A 376 36.55 -10.83 20.39
C LEU A 376 35.71 -9.85 21.22
N SER A 377 35.61 -10.00 22.55
CA SER A 377 34.94 -9.03 23.43
C SER A 377 35.92 -8.05 24.07
N ILE A 378 37.16 -8.49 24.32
CA ILE A 378 38.24 -7.64 24.86
C ILE A 378 38.81 -6.71 23.78
N ILE A 379 39.03 -7.21 22.56
CA ILE A 379 39.67 -6.45 21.47
C ILE A 379 38.84 -5.24 21.01
N PRO A 380 37.52 -5.33 20.74
CA PRO A 380 36.73 -4.19 20.33
C PRO A 380 36.54 -3.16 21.45
N LYS A 381 36.43 -3.59 22.71
CA LYS A 381 36.40 -2.66 23.85
C LYS A 381 37.70 -1.87 23.98
N LEU A 382 38.85 -2.49 23.71
CA LEU A 382 40.14 -1.80 23.63
C LEU A 382 40.20 -0.81 22.45
N ILE A 383 39.66 -1.19 21.27
CA ILE A 383 39.62 -0.33 20.09
C ILE A 383 38.64 0.85 20.26
N GLU A 384 37.50 0.63 20.92
CA GLU A 384 36.50 1.69 21.21
C GLU A 384 37.07 2.73 22.20
N ILE A 385 37.86 2.28 23.19
CA ILE A 385 38.60 3.16 24.10
C ILE A 385 39.69 3.96 23.38
N ILE A 386 40.30 3.41 22.33
CA ILE A 386 41.44 4.02 21.63
C ILE A 386 41.00 4.94 20.46
N TRP A 387 39.95 4.60 19.71
CA TRP A 387 39.57 5.29 18.45
C TRP A 387 38.13 5.83 18.36
N GLY A 388 37.22 5.53 19.30
CA GLY A 388 35.93 6.23 19.41
C GLY A 388 34.93 6.09 18.25
N TRP A 389 35.01 5.05 17.41
CA TRP A 389 34.11 4.86 16.27
C TRP A 389 32.77 4.19 16.65
N LYS A 390 31.65 4.87 16.36
CA LYS A 390 30.28 4.31 16.44
C LYS A 390 29.62 4.23 15.07
N ILE A 391 29.56 3.02 14.51
CA ILE A 391 29.05 2.72 13.15
C ILE A 391 27.63 3.25 12.91
N LYS A 392 26.76 3.26 13.93
CA LYS A 392 25.39 3.80 13.85
C LYS A 392 25.35 5.31 13.58
N VAL A 393 26.29 6.07 14.13
CA VAL A 393 26.36 7.54 13.97
C VAL A 393 26.77 7.90 12.55
N GLU A 394 27.66 7.13 11.92
CA GLU A 394 28.06 7.36 10.53
C GLU A 394 26.97 6.97 9.54
N LEU A 395 26.24 5.87 9.79
CA LEU A 395 25.08 5.49 8.97
C LEU A 395 23.91 6.48 9.10
N ALA A 396 23.65 7.00 10.30
CA ALA A 396 22.64 8.05 10.50
C ALA A 396 23.03 9.34 9.75
N LYS A 397 24.30 9.75 9.82
CA LYS A 397 24.85 10.90 9.06
C LYS A 397 24.78 10.73 7.53
N LEU A 398 24.82 9.50 7.04
CA LEU A 398 24.65 9.17 5.62
C LEU A 398 23.20 9.32 5.13
N ILE A 399 22.22 9.15 6.03
CA ILE A 399 20.79 9.25 5.72
C ILE A 399 20.31 10.71 5.83
N ASN A 400 20.80 11.44 6.84
CA ASN A 400 20.52 12.86 7.02
C ASN A 400 21.71 13.57 7.68
N SER A 401 22.02 14.82 7.32
CA SER A 401 23.22 15.50 7.83
C SER A 401 23.21 15.72 9.36
N SER A 402 22.01 15.79 9.94
CA SER A 402 21.73 15.71 11.38
C SER A 402 21.27 14.29 11.74
N ALA A 403 21.88 13.70 12.78
CA ALA A 403 21.43 12.44 13.36
C ALA A 403 20.15 12.68 14.18
N ASP A 404 19.01 12.69 13.50
CA ASP A 404 17.70 12.78 14.14
C ASP A 404 17.17 11.38 14.49
N TRP A 405 16.32 11.27 15.52
CA TRP A 405 15.76 9.98 15.99
C TRP A 405 15.15 9.11 14.87
N THR A 406 14.54 9.74 13.86
CA THR A 406 13.98 9.07 12.69
C THR A 406 15.06 8.46 11.79
N SER A 407 16.17 9.17 11.57
CA SER A 407 17.31 8.68 10.80
C SER A 407 18.02 7.52 11.51
N GLU A 408 18.12 7.58 12.84
CA GLU A 408 18.68 6.50 13.65
C GLU A 408 17.80 5.25 13.63
N PHE A 409 16.47 5.43 13.68
CA PHE A 409 15.51 4.32 13.58
C PHE A 409 15.53 3.65 12.20
N ILE A 410 15.67 4.44 11.13
CA ILE A 410 15.81 3.92 9.77
C ILE A 410 17.14 3.19 9.61
N ALA A 411 18.25 3.75 10.11
CA ALA A 411 19.55 3.09 10.12
C ALA A 411 19.51 1.76 10.87
N SER A 412 18.91 1.72 12.08
CA SER A 412 18.75 0.48 12.84
C SER A 412 17.87 -0.54 12.11
N THR A 413 16.81 -0.07 11.42
CA THR A 413 15.93 -0.96 10.64
C THR A 413 16.68 -1.58 9.46
N ILE A 414 17.51 -0.80 8.75
CA ILE A 414 18.35 -1.28 7.67
C ILE A 414 19.36 -2.30 8.19
N ILE A 415 20.04 -2.00 9.31
CA ILE A 415 21.00 -2.91 9.95
C ILE A 415 20.33 -4.23 10.33
N VAL A 416 19.19 -4.18 11.01
CA VAL A 416 18.44 -5.39 11.42
C VAL A 416 17.98 -6.19 10.21
N PHE A 417 17.50 -5.53 9.15
CA PHE A 417 17.09 -6.21 7.92
C PHE A 417 18.27 -6.88 7.21
N CYS A 418 19.41 -6.19 7.10
CA CYS A 418 20.65 -6.74 6.57
C CYS A 418 21.14 -7.93 7.41
N CYS A 419 21.14 -7.81 8.74
CA CYS A 419 21.49 -8.89 9.67
C CYS A 419 20.54 -10.09 9.54
N PHE A 420 19.24 -9.85 9.35
CA PHE A 420 18.26 -10.92 9.15
C PHE A 420 18.51 -11.68 7.85
N ILE A 421 18.69 -10.98 6.73
CA ILE A 421 19.04 -11.60 5.44
C ILE A 421 20.37 -12.37 5.53
N LEU A 422 21.41 -11.78 6.12
CA LEU A 422 22.69 -12.43 6.37
C LEU A 422 22.53 -13.69 7.24
N SER A 423 21.73 -13.64 8.30
CA SER A 423 21.49 -14.79 9.19
C SER A 423 20.76 -15.93 8.48
N LEU A 424 19.84 -15.64 7.54
CA LEU A 424 19.18 -16.67 6.73
C LEU A 424 20.15 -17.36 5.77
N ILE A 425 21.04 -16.59 5.14
CA ILE A 425 22.06 -17.10 4.21
C ILE A 425 23.10 -17.91 4.97
N ILE A 426 23.68 -17.34 6.03
CA ILE A 426 24.67 -17.99 6.89
C ILE A 426 24.05 -19.20 7.58
N GLY A 427 22.81 -19.11 8.07
CA GLY A 427 22.11 -20.21 8.72
C GLY A 427 21.90 -21.41 7.80
N ARG A 428 21.49 -21.18 6.54
CA ARG A 428 21.41 -22.25 5.53
C ARG A 428 22.79 -22.85 5.22
N GLY A 429 23.81 -22.02 5.07
CA GLY A 429 25.19 -22.44 4.82
C GLY A 429 25.77 -23.27 5.98
N MET A 430 25.58 -22.82 7.21
CA MET A 430 25.98 -23.52 8.43
C MET A 430 25.27 -24.86 8.55
N ILE A 431 23.94 -24.94 8.39
CA ILE A 431 23.22 -26.21 8.45
C ILE A 431 23.73 -27.19 7.38
N TRP A 432 24.02 -26.71 6.18
CA TRP A 432 24.59 -27.53 5.11
C TRP A 432 26.00 -28.03 5.44
N LEU A 433 26.89 -27.14 5.90
CA LEU A 433 28.25 -27.50 6.34
C LEU A 433 28.23 -28.49 7.50
N LEU A 434 27.37 -28.28 8.50
CA LEU A 434 27.27 -29.17 9.64
C LEU A 434 26.74 -30.55 9.23
N LYS A 435 25.77 -30.63 8.30
CA LYS A 435 25.35 -31.92 7.71
C LYS A 435 26.51 -32.62 7.00
N TYR A 436 27.28 -31.89 6.20
CA TYR A 436 28.43 -32.43 5.46
C TYR A 436 29.58 -32.91 6.37
N PHE A 437 29.86 -32.19 7.46
CA PHE A 437 30.95 -32.54 8.37
C PHE A 437 30.58 -33.60 9.40
N TYR A 438 29.36 -33.58 9.93
CA TYR A 438 28.99 -34.43 11.07
C TYR A 438 28.08 -35.62 10.71
N LEU A 439 27.20 -35.50 9.71
CA LEU A 439 26.24 -36.57 9.37
C LEU A 439 26.75 -37.54 8.28
N ASP A 440 27.98 -37.39 7.83
CA ASP A 440 28.63 -38.34 6.92
C ASP A 440 29.00 -39.65 7.66
N PRO A 441 28.49 -40.82 7.21
CA PRO A 441 28.80 -42.11 7.81
C PRO A 441 30.29 -42.45 7.87
N SER A 442 31.10 -41.90 6.96
CA SER A 442 32.54 -42.17 6.88
C SER A 442 33.33 -41.61 8.09
N LYS A 443 32.85 -40.51 8.69
CA LYS A 443 33.59 -39.74 9.72
C LYS A 443 33.38 -40.25 11.16
N ARG A 444 32.43 -41.18 11.35
CA ARG A 444 32.10 -41.87 12.62
C ARG A 444 31.69 -40.96 13.80
N TYR A 445 31.21 -39.74 13.55
CA TYR A 445 30.66 -38.88 14.62
C TYR A 445 29.31 -39.42 15.15
N TYR A 446 28.56 -40.12 14.29
CA TYR A 446 27.28 -40.73 14.61
C TYR A 446 27.26 -42.22 14.26
N LYS A 447 26.56 -43.03 15.07
CA LYS A 447 26.35 -44.45 14.80
C LYS A 447 25.03 -44.66 14.05
N PHE A 448 25.12 -45.21 12.85
CA PHE A 448 23.96 -45.50 11.98
C PHE A 448 23.60 -46.98 12.04
N GLU A 449 22.39 -47.33 12.48
CA GLU A 449 21.87 -48.69 12.37
C GLU A 449 21.30 -48.91 10.96
N LYS A 450 21.95 -49.76 10.15
CA LYS A 450 21.43 -50.17 8.83
C LYS A 450 20.28 -51.16 9.00
N LYS A 451 19.27 -51.10 8.10
CA LYS A 451 18.24 -52.14 7.97
C LYS A 451 18.92 -53.50 7.75
N ARG A 452 18.76 -54.45 8.67
CA ARG A 452 18.84 -55.88 8.32
C ARG A 452 17.73 -56.13 7.29
N ARG A 453 18.11 -56.48 6.05
CA ARG A 453 17.16 -57.10 5.13
C ARG A 453 16.64 -58.36 5.85
N LYS A 454 15.32 -58.45 6.04
CA LYS A 454 14.70 -59.76 6.29
C LYS A 454 14.97 -60.55 5.02
N ASN A 455 15.94 -61.45 5.06
CA ASN A 455 15.96 -62.55 4.12
C ASN A 455 14.82 -63.46 4.56
N ASN A 456 13.76 -63.52 3.75
CA ASN A 456 12.79 -64.59 3.86
C ASN A 456 13.50 -65.86 3.38
N VAL A 457 13.74 -66.80 4.29
CA VAL A 457 13.89 -68.23 4.00
C VAL A 457 12.80 -68.92 4.79
#